data_AF-A0A421JP09-F1
#
_entry.id   AF-A0A421JP09-F1
#
_cell.length_a   1.000
_cell.length_b   1.000
_cell.length_c   1.000
_cell.angle_alpha   90.00
_cell.angle_beta   90.00
_cell.angle_gamma   90.00
#
_symmetry.space_group_name_H-M   'P 1'
#
loop_
_entity.id
_entity.type
_entity.pdbx_description
1 polymer ?
#
loop_
_entity_poly.entity_id
_entity_poly.type
_entity_poly.pdbx_seq_one_letter_code
_entity_poly.pdbx_strand_id
1 'polypeptide(L)'
;MTIEKSNSKEEKLEEYIFTHPELESIRGKPHEVLRLIEEYAPKIKLSMLIGPQKGKVVIDEMKKCDPKLMIELGCYVGYSAILFASELPDDAKYYSFEINEKFAAIATKLIKLAGLQDKVTIFVGKACDKLPEFRDWLSGCDEKFKPVDFIFIDHWKDMYVPDLRVLETLGLIAPGTIVAADNILYPGVPDYAKYVKGSPRYRKEYNLAHTNKNGGKYLGRWNVLYESDTIEVESQELYIMLIQLNKFIKDVKSAYLAVSDEYSNPSTLSIDDKNEIDQDFNYKIQQMYKKLNYLETYESKRQEVSNVQDNPSRGWFTSVFADDEVLLYHETITIHRKQVLRFLMETLNYVNKTFDSIQQKRLTRERQLNLLNFQNIQEDEIDIDDIPPQDDLDIINNNGNYFDEEQVSPNQLQELEYENQEFLNLKINQVKQVEKVQQSILDIINIQNDLSFKLQDQGNQIGNLMDTHSEIEMEVSLGNKTLNKSKKSNKKAANMLITMAIVFGCFILFVDYISF
;
A
#
# COMPACT_ATOMS: atom_id res chain seq x y z
N MET A 1 26.07 -50.77 17.44
CA MET A 1 24.89 -49.92 17.16
C MET A 1 25.41 -48.49 17.13
N THR A 2 25.88 -48.06 15.96
CA THR A 2 26.48 -46.74 15.76
C THR A 2 25.33 -45.75 15.73
N ILE A 3 25.26 -44.85 16.70
CA ILE A 3 24.28 -43.76 16.71
C ILE A 3 24.63 -42.88 15.51
N GLU A 4 23.86 -42.97 14.42
CA GLU A 4 23.93 -42.00 13.34
C GLU A 4 23.69 -40.61 13.94
N LYS A 5 24.75 -39.78 13.93
CA LYS A 5 24.61 -38.36 14.21
C LYS A 5 23.63 -37.81 13.17
N SER A 6 22.43 -37.44 13.61
CA SER A 6 21.50 -36.75 12.73
C SER A 6 22.09 -35.38 12.38
N ASN A 7 22.65 -35.24 11.18
CA ASN A 7 23.16 -33.95 10.69
C ASN A 7 22.02 -32.93 10.66
N SER A 8 22.30 -31.71 11.12
CA SER A 8 21.39 -30.57 11.00
C SER A 8 21.07 -30.26 9.53
N LYS A 9 20.02 -29.48 9.27
CA LYS A 9 19.63 -29.13 7.89
C LYS A 9 20.74 -28.33 7.20
N GLU A 10 21.40 -27.47 7.96
CA GLU A 10 22.50 -26.61 7.53
C GLU A 10 23.74 -27.44 7.21
N GLU A 11 24.10 -28.41 8.06
CA GLU A 11 25.18 -29.36 7.78
C GLU A 11 24.89 -30.22 6.55
N LYS A 12 23.63 -30.63 6.33
CA LYS A 12 23.21 -31.33 5.10
C LYS A 12 23.35 -30.47 3.86
N LEU A 13 23.02 -29.17 3.94
CA LEU A 13 23.23 -28.24 2.84
C LEU A 13 24.73 -28.11 2.51
N GLU A 14 25.55 -27.92 3.54
CA GLU A 14 27.01 -27.86 3.37
C GLU A 14 27.54 -29.13 2.69
N GLU A 15 27.19 -30.30 3.22
CA GLU A 15 27.58 -31.59 2.68
C GLU A 15 27.13 -31.77 1.23
N TYR A 16 25.89 -31.43 0.91
CA TYR A 16 25.36 -31.49 -0.46
C TYR A 16 26.18 -30.62 -1.43
N ILE A 17 26.47 -29.37 -1.06
CA ILE A 17 27.21 -28.45 -1.93
C ILE A 17 28.66 -28.91 -2.12
N PHE A 18 29.35 -29.29 -1.03
CA PHE A 18 30.77 -29.67 -1.07
C PHE A 18 31.03 -31.09 -1.59
N THR A 19 29.99 -31.90 -1.78
CA THR A 19 30.07 -33.19 -2.48
C THR A 19 29.45 -33.14 -3.87
N HIS A 20 28.94 -31.98 -4.31
CA HIS A 20 28.26 -31.85 -5.59
C HIS A 20 29.23 -32.11 -6.77
N PRO A 21 28.83 -32.87 -7.81
CA PRO A 21 29.70 -33.15 -8.96
C PRO A 21 30.22 -31.89 -9.67
N GLU A 22 29.46 -30.79 -9.59
CA GLU A 22 29.78 -29.51 -10.22
C GLU A 22 30.69 -28.60 -9.36
N LEU A 23 31.15 -29.04 -8.18
CA LEU A 23 31.87 -28.20 -7.20
C LEU A 23 32.99 -27.34 -7.80
N GLU A 24 33.85 -27.92 -8.63
CA GLU A 24 34.95 -27.16 -9.23
C GLU A 24 34.49 -26.18 -10.31
N SER A 25 33.35 -26.46 -10.96
CA SER A 25 32.81 -25.59 -12.01
C SER A 25 32.06 -24.36 -11.48
N ILE A 26 31.56 -24.42 -10.25
CA ILE A 26 30.82 -23.33 -9.58
C ILE A 26 31.73 -22.42 -8.74
N ARG A 27 32.97 -22.84 -8.48
CA ARG A 27 33.93 -22.08 -7.66
C ARG A 27 34.15 -20.69 -8.26
N GLY A 28 33.99 -19.66 -7.43
CA GLY A 28 34.10 -18.26 -7.82
C GLY A 28 32.89 -17.71 -8.61
N LYS A 29 31.77 -18.45 -8.68
CA LYS A 29 30.55 -18.04 -9.37
C LYS A 29 29.38 -17.93 -8.38
N PRO A 30 29.14 -16.75 -7.79
CA PRO A 30 28.10 -16.56 -6.76
C PRO A 30 26.73 -17.08 -7.18
N HIS A 31 26.27 -16.77 -8.40
CA HIS A 31 24.96 -17.18 -8.89
C HIS A 31 24.80 -18.71 -9.02
N GLU A 32 25.87 -19.44 -9.34
CA GLU A 32 25.82 -20.92 -9.38
C GLU A 32 25.77 -21.53 -7.98
N VAL A 33 26.47 -20.93 -7.02
CA VAL A 33 26.37 -21.34 -5.61
C VAL A 33 24.96 -21.11 -5.08
N LEU A 34 24.36 -19.94 -5.37
CA LEU A 34 22.98 -19.62 -5.00
C LEU A 34 21.98 -20.58 -5.64
N ARG A 35 22.15 -20.92 -6.93
CA ARG A 35 21.31 -21.90 -7.64
C ARG A 35 21.28 -23.25 -6.93
N LEU A 36 22.44 -23.79 -6.51
CA LEU A 36 22.48 -25.06 -5.80
C LEU A 36 21.83 -24.98 -4.40
N ILE A 37 22.00 -23.85 -3.70
CA ILE A 37 21.32 -23.63 -2.42
C ILE A 37 19.80 -23.66 -2.63
N GLU A 38 19.29 -22.95 -3.63
CA GLU A 38 17.86 -22.88 -3.97
C GLU A 38 17.29 -24.23 -4.41
N GLU A 39 18.06 -25.04 -5.12
CA GLU A 39 17.64 -26.37 -5.55
C GLU A 39 17.49 -27.35 -4.37
N TYR A 40 18.40 -27.25 -3.39
CA TYR A 40 18.45 -28.21 -2.27
C TYR A 40 17.64 -27.78 -1.06
N ALA A 41 17.54 -26.49 -0.77
CA ALA A 41 16.84 -25.94 0.38
C ALA A 41 15.41 -26.50 0.55
N PRO A 42 14.57 -26.62 -0.51
CA PRO A 42 13.24 -27.25 -0.40
C PRO A 42 13.29 -28.72 0.03
N LYS A 43 14.28 -29.49 -0.46
CA LYS A 43 14.42 -30.94 -0.20
C LYS A 43 14.68 -31.21 1.28
N ILE A 44 15.38 -30.31 1.97
CA ILE A 44 15.68 -30.39 3.40
C ILE A 44 14.80 -29.48 4.28
N LYS A 45 13.82 -28.78 3.69
CA LYS A 45 12.93 -27.81 4.36
C LYS A 45 13.72 -26.72 5.09
N LEU A 46 14.71 -26.14 4.42
CA LEU A 46 15.47 -24.98 4.89
C LEU A 46 14.67 -23.72 4.55
N SER A 47 13.99 -23.13 5.54
CA SER A 47 12.93 -22.13 5.31
C SER A 47 13.30 -20.70 5.72
N MET A 48 14.51 -20.46 6.21
CA MET A 48 14.96 -19.16 6.72
C MET A 48 15.73 -18.35 5.66
N LEU A 49 15.58 -18.67 4.37
CA LEU A 49 16.21 -17.92 3.30
C LEU A 49 15.28 -16.78 2.86
N ILE A 50 15.83 -15.59 2.62
CA ILE A 50 15.10 -14.46 2.04
C ILE A 50 14.50 -14.84 0.65
N GLY A 51 15.19 -15.69 -0.09
CA GLY A 51 14.79 -16.16 -1.42
C GLY A 51 14.91 -15.08 -2.51
N PRO A 52 14.81 -15.47 -3.79
CA PRO A 52 15.15 -14.61 -4.91
C PRO A 52 14.18 -13.43 -5.12
N GLN A 53 12.88 -13.63 -4.82
CA GLN A 53 11.85 -12.61 -5.03
C GLN A 53 12.01 -11.42 -4.08
N LYS A 54 12.14 -11.67 -2.77
CA LYS A 54 12.41 -10.62 -1.78
C LYS A 54 13.82 -10.06 -1.93
N GLY A 55 14.80 -10.92 -2.24
CA GLY A 55 16.18 -10.51 -2.52
C GLY A 55 16.27 -9.48 -3.64
N LYS A 56 15.49 -9.65 -4.72
CA LYS A 56 15.42 -8.68 -5.82
C LYS A 56 15.04 -7.27 -5.35
N VAL A 57 14.05 -7.15 -4.45
CA VAL A 57 13.61 -5.85 -3.92
C VAL A 57 14.75 -5.14 -3.19
N VAL A 58 15.51 -5.87 -2.37
CA VAL A 58 16.67 -5.32 -1.65
C VAL A 58 17.78 -4.91 -2.64
N ILE A 59 18.06 -5.74 -3.65
CA ILE A 59 19.05 -5.44 -4.70
C ILE A 59 18.65 -4.19 -5.49
N ASP A 60 17.37 -4.05 -5.83
CA ASP A 60 16.88 -2.89 -6.59
C ASP A 60 17.05 -1.59 -5.76
N GLU A 61 16.91 -1.63 -4.44
CA GLU A 61 17.27 -0.49 -3.57
C GLU A 61 18.78 -0.26 -3.48
N MET A 62 19.59 -1.32 -3.35
CA MET A 62 21.05 -1.20 -3.34
C MET A 62 21.57 -0.54 -4.63
N LYS A 63 20.99 -0.87 -5.78
CA LYS A 63 21.37 -0.28 -7.07
C LYS A 63 21.06 1.22 -7.18
N LYS A 64 20.11 1.74 -6.38
CA LYS A 64 19.81 3.19 -6.35
C LYS A 64 20.83 3.97 -5.55
N CYS A 65 21.44 3.37 -4.52
CA CYS A 65 22.33 4.08 -3.59
C CYS A 65 23.82 3.72 -3.72
N ASP A 66 24.18 2.70 -4.49
CA ASP A 66 25.57 2.27 -4.75
C ASP A 66 26.42 2.12 -3.47
N PRO A 67 26.00 1.30 -2.49
CA PRO A 67 26.57 1.33 -1.14
C PRO A 67 28.00 0.79 -1.14
N LYS A 68 28.91 1.50 -0.44
CA LYS A 68 30.31 1.09 -0.25
C LYS A 68 30.50 0.30 1.04
N LEU A 69 29.64 0.54 2.01
CA LEU A 69 29.64 -0.18 3.29
C LEU A 69 28.25 -0.72 3.57
N MET A 70 28.09 -2.04 3.48
CA MET A 70 26.86 -2.75 3.81
C MET A 70 27.07 -3.62 5.05
N ILE A 71 26.08 -3.64 5.94
CA ILE A 71 26.04 -4.60 7.05
C ILE A 71 24.76 -5.42 7.05
N GLU A 72 24.83 -6.61 7.63
CA GLU A 72 23.72 -7.52 7.82
C GLU A 72 23.65 -8.04 9.26
N LEU A 73 22.46 -8.00 9.86
CA LEU A 73 22.19 -8.66 11.14
C LEU A 73 21.49 -10.00 10.87
N GLY A 74 22.23 -11.10 11.05
CA GLY A 74 21.80 -12.48 10.76
C GLY A 74 22.36 -12.99 9.43
N CYS A 75 23.39 -13.84 9.46
CA CYS A 75 23.99 -14.41 8.25
C CYS A 75 23.40 -15.77 7.88
N TYR A 76 23.03 -16.54 8.91
CA TYR A 76 22.64 -17.94 8.80
C TYR A 76 23.66 -18.75 7.98
N VAL A 77 23.24 -19.40 6.89
CA VAL A 77 24.13 -20.16 5.99
C VAL A 77 24.81 -19.30 4.92
N GLY A 78 24.62 -17.97 4.93
CA GLY A 78 25.31 -17.03 4.04
C GLY A 78 24.63 -16.78 2.69
N TYR A 79 23.37 -17.21 2.49
CA TYR A 79 22.65 -17.01 1.22
C TYR A 79 22.48 -15.53 0.86
N SER A 80 21.92 -14.73 1.78
CA SER A 80 21.74 -13.27 1.61
C SER A 80 23.09 -12.56 1.45
N ALA A 81 24.10 -12.94 2.24
CA ALA A 81 25.44 -12.40 2.13
C ALA A 81 26.06 -12.63 0.73
N ILE A 82 25.92 -13.84 0.16
CA ILE A 82 26.38 -14.13 -1.21
C ILE A 82 25.57 -13.32 -2.23
N LEU A 83 24.24 -13.32 -2.10
CA LEU A 83 23.32 -12.66 -3.02
C LEU A 83 23.56 -11.15 -3.10
N PHE A 84 23.72 -10.49 -1.96
CA PHE A 84 23.91 -9.04 -1.92
C PHE A 84 25.35 -8.67 -2.27
N ALA A 85 26.35 -9.38 -1.74
CA ALA A 85 27.75 -9.03 -2.03
C ALA A 85 28.14 -9.26 -3.51
N SER A 86 27.46 -10.15 -4.23
CA SER A 86 27.66 -10.29 -5.69
C SER A 86 27.14 -9.11 -6.50
N GLU A 87 26.18 -8.35 -5.97
CA GLU A 87 25.58 -7.19 -6.64
C GLU A 87 26.19 -5.85 -6.17
N LEU A 88 27.03 -5.88 -5.12
CA LEU A 88 27.74 -4.71 -4.62
C LEU A 88 28.90 -4.29 -5.55
N PRO A 89 29.25 -2.99 -5.57
CA PRO A 89 30.47 -2.50 -6.22
C PRO A 89 31.72 -3.27 -5.82
N ASP A 90 32.72 -3.31 -6.70
CA ASP A 90 33.96 -4.07 -6.45
C ASP A 90 34.76 -3.57 -5.24
N ASP A 91 34.73 -2.26 -5.00
CA ASP A 91 35.37 -1.57 -3.88
C ASP A 91 34.53 -1.56 -2.59
N ALA A 92 33.29 -2.06 -2.63
CA ALA A 92 32.43 -2.12 -1.47
C ALA A 92 32.84 -3.25 -0.51
N LYS A 93 32.43 -3.12 0.76
CA LYS A 93 32.61 -4.12 1.82
C LYS A 93 31.28 -4.51 2.44
N TYR A 94 31.15 -5.80 2.72
CA TYR A 94 29.97 -6.39 3.34
C TYR A 94 30.35 -7.04 4.67
N TYR A 95 29.65 -6.68 5.74
CA TYR A 95 29.87 -7.24 7.08
C TYR A 95 28.62 -7.90 7.62
N SER A 96 28.69 -9.19 7.94
CA SER A 96 27.55 -9.91 8.50
C SER A 96 27.81 -10.27 9.97
N PHE A 97 26.78 -10.16 10.81
CA PHE A 97 26.84 -10.49 12.23
C PHE A 97 26.02 -11.76 12.50
N GLU A 98 26.68 -12.85 12.89
CA GLU A 98 26.06 -14.16 13.11
C GLU A 98 26.37 -14.69 14.50
N ILE A 99 25.31 -15.00 15.26
CA ILE A 99 25.44 -15.45 16.65
C ILE A 99 25.89 -16.91 16.76
N ASN A 100 25.50 -17.76 15.82
CA ASN A 100 25.77 -19.18 15.84
C ASN A 100 27.07 -19.49 15.09
N GLU A 101 28.10 -19.90 15.84
CA GLU A 101 29.42 -20.23 15.30
C GLU A 101 29.38 -21.30 14.19
N LYS A 102 28.47 -22.28 14.29
CA LYS A 102 28.33 -23.32 13.26
C LYS A 102 27.78 -22.74 11.96
N PHE A 103 26.76 -21.89 12.04
CA PHE A 103 26.17 -21.25 10.87
C PHE A 103 27.18 -20.29 10.23
N ALA A 104 27.90 -19.50 11.03
CA ALA A 104 29.00 -18.66 10.56
C ALA A 104 30.10 -19.47 9.84
N ALA A 105 30.46 -20.65 10.35
CA ALA A 105 31.43 -21.53 9.71
C ALA A 105 30.95 -22.05 8.35
N ILE A 106 29.67 -22.45 8.25
CA ILE A 106 29.05 -22.87 6.98
C ILE A 106 29.03 -21.70 5.99
N ALA A 107 28.54 -20.54 6.42
CA ALA A 107 28.49 -19.32 5.62
C ALA A 107 29.87 -18.93 5.10
N THR A 108 30.91 -18.95 5.95
CA THR A 108 32.30 -18.66 5.56
C THR A 108 32.78 -19.57 4.44
N LYS A 109 32.48 -20.87 4.52
CA LYS A 109 32.84 -21.84 3.48
C LYS A 109 32.11 -21.56 2.18
N LEU A 110 30.80 -21.27 2.23
CA LEU A 110 29.99 -20.98 1.04
C LEU A 110 30.35 -19.65 0.38
N ILE A 111 30.64 -18.61 1.16
CA ILE A 111 31.14 -17.31 0.68
C ILE A 111 32.48 -17.48 -0.03
N LYS A 112 33.39 -18.27 0.55
CA LYS A 112 34.67 -18.59 -0.08
C LYS A 112 34.49 -19.39 -1.37
N LEU A 113 33.54 -20.34 -1.40
CA LEU A 113 33.20 -21.07 -2.61
C LEU A 113 32.66 -20.13 -3.70
N ALA A 114 31.85 -19.14 -3.32
CA ALA A 114 31.35 -18.09 -4.22
C ALA A 114 32.43 -17.11 -4.69
N GLY A 115 33.65 -17.15 -4.13
CA GLY A 115 34.75 -16.24 -4.47
C GLY A 115 34.63 -14.85 -3.86
N LEU A 116 33.81 -14.69 -2.81
CA LEU A 116 33.49 -13.40 -2.18
C LEU A 116 34.25 -13.16 -0.87
N GLN A 117 35.24 -13.99 -0.52
CA GLN A 117 35.94 -13.94 0.77
C GLN A 117 36.66 -12.61 1.05
N ASP A 118 37.06 -11.88 0.02
CA ASP A 118 37.76 -10.60 0.16
C ASP A 118 36.80 -9.41 0.29
N LYS A 119 35.52 -9.61 -0.03
CA LYS A 119 34.44 -8.61 0.03
C LYS A 119 33.58 -8.77 1.29
N VAL A 120 33.34 -10.01 1.72
CA VAL A 120 32.46 -10.35 2.84
C VAL A 120 33.27 -10.77 4.07
N THR A 121 32.97 -10.17 5.23
CA THR A 121 33.55 -10.57 6.53
C THR A 121 32.42 -10.88 7.52
N ILE A 122 32.55 -12.00 8.24
CA ILE A 122 31.57 -12.41 9.27
C ILE A 122 32.13 -12.13 10.67
N PHE A 123 31.39 -11.37 11.47
CA PHE A 123 31.62 -11.21 12.90
C PHE A 123 30.78 -12.23 13.66
N VAL A 124 31.47 -13.17 14.31
CA VAL A 124 30.82 -14.24 15.07
C VAL A 124 30.52 -13.78 16.49
N GLY A 125 29.25 -13.77 16.86
CA GLY A 125 28.75 -13.35 18.16
C GLY A 125 27.44 -12.55 18.07
N LYS A 126 26.93 -12.11 19.22
CA LYS A 126 25.75 -11.26 19.26
C LYS A 126 26.03 -9.92 18.59
N ALA A 127 25.10 -9.44 17.76
CA ALA A 127 25.21 -8.15 17.09
C ALA A 127 25.52 -7.02 18.09
N CYS A 128 24.83 -6.96 19.23
CA CYS A 128 25.05 -5.92 20.22
C CYS A 128 26.43 -5.89 20.91
N ASP A 129 27.13 -7.04 20.91
CA ASP A 129 28.49 -7.16 21.43
C ASP A 129 29.51 -6.83 20.34
N LYS A 130 29.22 -7.21 19.09
CA LYS A 130 30.12 -7.05 17.94
C LYS A 130 30.04 -5.71 17.23
N LEU A 131 28.89 -5.02 17.27
CA LEU A 131 28.72 -3.70 16.68
C LEU A 131 29.65 -2.63 17.30
N PRO A 132 29.88 -2.60 18.64
CA PRO A 132 30.90 -1.73 19.23
C PRO A 132 32.32 -2.04 18.74
N GLU A 133 32.72 -3.32 18.73
CA GLU A 133 34.03 -3.76 18.22
C GLU A 133 34.20 -3.34 16.74
N PHE A 134 33.18 -3.54 15.92
CA PHE A 134 33.14 -3.15 14.52
C PHE A 134 33.27 -1.64 14.34
N ARG A 135 32.54 -0.85 15.13
CA ARG A 135 32.59 0.62 15.08
C ARG A 135 33.97 1.15 15.49
N ASP A 136 34.57 0.58 16.52
CA ASP A 136 35.92 0.96 16.96
C ASP A 136 36.97 0.57 15.92
N TRP A 137 36.81 -0.62 15.30
CA TRP A 137 37.64 -1.06 14.18
C TRP A 137 37.54 -0.13 12.96
N LEU A 138 36.33 0.25 12.53
CA LEU A 138 36.11 1.22 11.44
C LEU A 138 36.79 2.57 11.73
N SER A 139 36.71 3.04 12.98
CA SER A 139 37.30 4.32 13.40
C SER A 139 38.83 4.29 13.45
N GLY A 140 39.43 3.10 13.58
CA GLY A 140 40.89 2.91 13.53
C GLY A 140 41.46 2.82 12.11
N CYS A 141 40.62 2.57 11.10
CA CYS A 141 41.03 2.43 9.71
C CYS A 141 41.04 3.74 8.91
N ASP A 142 40.36 4.80 9.38
CA ASP A 142 40.26 6.09 8.69
C ASP A 142 40.08 7.21 9.75
N GLU A 143 40.75 8.37 9.61
CA GLU A 143 40.65 9.47 10.59
C GLU A 143 39.25 10.12 10.65
N LYS A 144 38.38 9.78 9.70
CA LYS A 144 36.97 10.22 9.66
C LYS A 144 36.05 9.00 9.65
N PHE A 145 35.42 8.76 10.81
CA PHE A 145 34.34 7.79 10.95
C PHE A 145 33.29 7.99 9.84
N LYS A 146 33.00 6.92 9.07
CA LYS A 146 31.91 6.89 8.09
C LYS A 146 30.77 6.02 8.63
N PRO A 147 29.54 6.55 8.69
CA PRO A 147 28.34 5.75 8.92
C PRO A 147 28.17 4.66 7.86
N VAL A 148 27.30 3.69 8.14
CA VAL A 148 26.98 2.60 7.21
C VAL A 148 26.05 3.11 6.11
N ASP A 149 26.26 2.69 4.87
CA ASP A 149 25.43 3.10 3.74
C ASP A 149 24.14 2.28 3.69
N PHE A 150 24.23 0.96 3.92
CA PHE A 150 23.09 0.05 3.84
C PHE A 150 23.10 -0.99 4.97
N ILE A 151 21.95 -1.17 5.63
CA ILE A 151 21.77 -2.11 6.74
C ILE A 151 20.64 -3.07 6.38
N PHE A 152 20.94 -4.37 6.37
CA PHE A 152 19.93 -5.42 6.24
C PHE A 152 19.67 -6.10 7.60
N ILE A 153 18.41 -6.21 8.03
CA ILE A 153 18.01 -6.82 9.31
C ILE A 153 17.12 -8.03 9.03
N ASP A 154 17.62 -9.23 9.34
CA ASP A 154 16.90 -10.51 9.12
C ASP A 154 17.26 -11.58 10.16
N HIS A 155 17.39 -11.16 11.43
CA HIS A 155 17.69 -12.05 12.55
C HIS A 155 16.47 -12.24 13.47
N TRP A 156 16.71 -12.40 14.78
CA TRP A 156 15.64 -12.57 15.75
C TRP A 156 14.79 -11.29 15.85
N LYS A 157 13.54 -11.39 15.42
CA LYS A 157 12.48 -10.36 15.42
C LYS A 157 12.39 -9.50 16.69
N ASP A 158 12.46 -10.10 17.88
CA ASP A 158 12.47 -9.41 19.18
C ASP A 158 13.69 -8.52 19.44
N MET A 159 14.73 -8.64 18.60
CA MET A 159 15.98 -7.91 18.65
C MET A 159 16.07 -6.81 17.59
N TYR A 160 15.09 -6.68 16.69
CA TYR A 160 15.10 -5.62 15.66
C TYR A 160 15.19 -4.22 16.27
N VAL A 161 14.29 -3.86 17.20
CA VAL A 161 14.35 -2.56 17.89
C VAL A 161 15.57 -2.44 18.80
N PRO A 162 15.89 -3.44 19.66
CA PRO A 162 17.12 -3.43 20.45
C PRO A 162 18.40 -3.16 19.66
N ASP A 163 18.62 -3.84 18.55
CA ASP A 163 19.82 -3.69 17.73
C ASP A 163 19.79 -2.44 16.86
N LEU A 164 18.62 -2.02 16.37
CA LEU A 164 18.47 -0.71 15.72
C LEU A 164 18.91 0.42 16.66
N ARG A 165 18.50 0.37 17.94
CA ARG A 165 18.92 1.34 18.95
C ARG A 165 20.42 1.26 19.27
N VAL A 166 21.05 0.10 19.13
CA VAL A 166 22.52 -0.03 19.23
C VAL A 166 23.17 0.70 18.05
N LEU A 167 22.74 0.41 16.82
CA LEU A 167 23.23 1.07 15.60
C LEU A 167 23.09 2.60 15.68
N GLU A 168 21.92 3.07 16.09
CA GLU A 168 21.65 4.48 16.36
C GLU A 168 22.64 5.04 17.40
N THR A 169 22.77 4.40 18.57
CA THR A 169 23.62 4.89 19.68
C THR A 169 25.09 4.97 19.28
N LEU A 170 25.58 4.00 18.50
CA LEU A 170 26.97 3.95 18.03
C LEU A 170 27.25 4.95 16.89
N GLY A 171 26.23 5.62 16.37
CA GLY A 171 26.35 6.55 15.25
C GLY A 171 26.51 5.87 13.90
N LEU A 172 26.23 4.57 13.79
CA LEU A 172 26.33 3.80 12.54
C LEU A 172 25.21 4.15 11.55
N ILE A 173 24.15 4.83 12.00
CA ILE A 173 23.06 5.37 11.18
C ILE A 173 23.19 6.89 11.07
N ALA A 174 23.15 7.39 9.84
CA ALA A 174 23.20 8.81 9.50
C ALA A 174 22.23 9.13 8.34
N PRO A 175 22.01 10.42 8.02
CA PRO A 175 21.27 10.78 6.82
C PRO A 175 21.88 10.09 5.58
N GLY A 176 21.04 9.41 4.79
CA GLY A 176 21.46 8.61 3.65
C GLY A 176 21.62 7.11 3.93
N THR A 177 21.72 6.68 5.20
CA THR A 177 21.73 5.25 5.54
C THR A 177 20.38 4.61 5.22
N ILE A 178 20.37 3.57 4.39
CA ILE A 178 19.18 2.76 4.11
C ILE A 178 19.10 1.59 5.08
N VAL A 179 17.94 1.37 5.70
CA VAL A 179 17.67 0.21 6.57
C VAL A 179 16.56 -0.63 5.97
N ALA A 180 16.92 -1.79 5.43
CA ALA A 180 16.00 -2.80 4.93
C ALA A 180 15.80 -3.89 5.99
N ALA A 181 14.56 -4.14 6.40
CA ALA A 181 14.24 -5.13 7.41
C ALA A 181 13.25 -6.16 6.84
N ASP A 182 13.59 -7.44 6.93
CA ASP A 182 12.74 -8.52 6.40
C ASP A 182 11.69 -8.95 7.43
N ASN A 183 10.66 -9.65 6.96
CA ASN A 183 9.63 -10.31 7.76
C ASN A 183 8.74 -9.35 8.59
N ILE A 184 8.58 -8.11 8.10
CA ILE A 184 7.74 -7.05 8.71
C ILE A 184 6.28 -7.46 8.87
N LEU A 185 5.69 -8.07 7.85
CA LEU A 185 4.27 -8.45 7.82
C LEU A 185 4.04 -9.87 8.36
N TYR A 186 4.79 -10.85 7.86
CA TYR A 186 4.74 -12.22 8.33
C TYR A 186 6.16 -12.78 8.50
N PRO A 187 6.48 -13.40 9.65
CA PRO A 187 5.63 -13.60 10.82
C PRO A 187 5.45 -12.36 11.70
N GLY A 188 5.88 -11.17 11.26
CA GLY A 188 5.54 -9.89 11.88
C GLY A 188 6.59 -9.33 12.85
N VAL A 189 6.86 -8.01 12.76
CA VAL A 189 7.62 -7.22 13.77
C VAL A 189 6.92 -5.88 14.06
N PRO A 190 5.78 -5.89 14.76
CA PRO A 190 4.97 -4.69 14.97
C PRO A 190 5.69 -3.62 15.79
N ASP A 191 6.50 -4.01 16.77
CA ASP A 191 7.26 -3.06 17.59
C ASP A 191 8.30 -2.31 16.76
N TYR A 192 8.97 -3.01 15.84
CA TYR A 192 9.91 -2.39 14.91
C TYR A 192 9.19 -1.41 13.99
N ALA A 193 8.10 -1.85 13.34
CA ALA A 193 7.32 -1.00 12.46
C ALA A 193 6.81 0.26 13.18
N LYS A 194 6.33 0.12 14.42
CA LYS A 194 5.88 1.25 15.25
C LYS A 194 7.04 2.15 15.67
N TYR A 195 8.21 1.59 15.96
CA TYR A 195 9.40 2.35 16.33
C TYR A 195 9.87 3.23 15.17
N VAL A 196 10.11 2.65 13.99
CA VAL A 196 10.64 3.39 12.83
C VAL A 196 9.65 4.41 12.27
N LYS A 197 8.34 4.11 12.28
CA LYS A 197 7.27 5.06 11.88
C LYS A 197 6.97 6.11 12.95
N GLY A 198 7.52 5.95 14.16
CA GLY A 198 7.27 6.82 15.28
C GLY A 198 7.94 8.20 15.13
N SER A 199 7.24 9.25 15.54
CA SER A 199 7.83 10.59 15.60
C SER A 199 9.07 10.61 16.50
N PRO A 200 10.00 11.57 16.31
CA PRO A 200 11.14 11.73 17.21
C PRO A 200 10.75 11.82 18.68
N ARG A 201 9.61 12.47 18.96
CA ARG A 201 9.05 12.55 20.31
C ARG A 201 8.61 11.17 20.83
N TYR A 202 7.85 10.42 20.03
CA TYR A 202 7.44 9.06 20.38
C TYR A 202 8.65 8.18 20.69
N ARG A 203 9.69 8.20 19.82
CA ARG A 203 10.90 7.41 20.05
C ARG A 203 11.66 7.85 21.29
N LYS A 204 11.69 9.15 21.58
CA LYS A 204 12.28 9.66 22.83
C LYS A 204 11.56 9.11 24.06
N GLU A 205 10.23 9.18 24.08
CA GLU A 205 9.40 8.67 25.17
C GLU A 205 9.52 7.14 25.28
N TYR A 206 9.48 6.43 24.16
CA TYR A 206 9.70 4.98 24.08
C TYR A 206 11.06 4.59 24.65
N ASN A 207 12.13 5.27 24.24
CA ASN A 207 13.49 4.97 24.67
C ASN A 207 13.71 5.18 26.17
N LEU A 208 13.04 6.19 26.75
CA LEU A 208 13.07 6.46 28.19
C LEU A 208 12.23 5.45 28.98
N ALA A 209 11.07 5.05 28.46
CA ALA A 209 10.17 4.11 29.12
C ALA A 209 10.62 2.63 29.01
N HIS A 210 11.37 2.28 27.96
CA HIS A 210 11.77 0.91 27.67
C HIS A 210 13.30 0.78 27.66
N THR A 211 13.84 0.18 28.72
CA THR A 211 15.26 -0.19 28.78
C THR A 211 15.60 -1.13 27.62
N ASN A 212 16.66 -0.83 26.87
CA ASN A 212 17.10 -1.67 25.76
C ASN A 212 17.55 -3.05 26.29
N LYS A 213 17.06 -4.14 25.67
CA LYS A 213 17.44 -5.52 25.99
C LYS A 213 18.94 -5.78 25.88
N ASN A 214 19.63 -5.01 25.03
CA ASN A 214 21.08 -5.07 24.84
C ASN A 214 21.87 -4.26 25.89
N GLY A 215 21.20 -3.63 26.84
CA GLY A 215 21.80 -2.86 27.93
C GLY A 215 21.42 -1.38 27.91
N GLY A 216 21.27 -0.79 29.10
CA GLY A 216 20.77 0.58 29.27
C GLY A 216 21.61 1.70 28.64
N LYS A 217 22.88 1.42 28.28
CA LYS A 217 23.74 2.36 27.56
C LYS A 217 23.29 2.60 26.11
N TYR A 218 22.60 1.64 25.50
CA TYR A 218 22.13 1.73 24.12
C TYR A 218 20.72 2.33 24.05
N LEU A 219 20.61 3.59 24.45
CA LEU A 219 19.32 4.26 24.55
C LEU A 219 18.63 4.41 23.17
N GLY A 220 19.38 4.48 22.08
CA GLY A 220 18.89 4.85 20.75
C GLY A 220 18.95 6.36 20.51
N ARG A 221 18.85 6.77 19.24
CA ARG A 221 18.85 8.17 18.81
C ARG A 221 17.47 8.55 18.31
N TRP A 222 16.67 9.07 19.22
CA TRP A 222 15.30 9.51 18.94
C TRP A 222 15.19 10.59 17.85
N ASN A 223 16.26 11.35 17.59
CA ASN A 223 16.28 12.42 16.61
C ASN A 223 16.66 11.97 15.18
N VAL A 224 16.92 10.69 14.95
CA VAL A 224 17.04 10.15 13.58
C VAL A 224 15.68 10.28 12.90
N LEU A 225 15.62 10.68 11.64
CA LEU A 225 14.36 10.66 10.87
C LEU A 225 14.40 9.46 9.94
N TYR A 226 13.51 8.50 10.18
CA TYR A 226 13.30 7.40 9.24
C TYR A 226 12.26 7.85 8.24
N GLU A 227 12.69 8.05 6.99
CA GLU A 227 11.80 8.25 5.86
C GLU A 227 11.28 6.89 5.41
N SER A 228 10.33 6.34 6.16
CA SER A 228 9.49 5.26 5.65
C SER A 228 8.22 5.92 5.13
N ASP A 229 8.29 6.55 3.96
CA ASP A 229 7.12 7.24 3.42
C ASP A 229 6.11 6.21 2.89
N THR A 230 5.39 5.62 3.84
CA THR A 230 4.26 4.74 3.59
C THR A 230 3.27 5.45 2.67
N ILE A 231 3.17 6.78 2.71
CA ILE A 231 2.29 7.49 1.80
C ILE A 231 2.79 7.50 0.37
N GLU A 232 4.07 7.73 0.11
CA GLU A 232 4.57 7.72 -1.27
C GLU A 232 4.37 6.35 -1.92
N VAL A 233 4.76 5.28 -1.21
CA VAL A 233 4.63 3.91 -1.69
C VAL A 233 3.17 3.51 -1.91
N GLU A 234 2.31 3.74 -0.92
CA GLU A 234 0.89 3.34 -1.00
C GLU A 234 0.10 4.24 -1.97
N SER A 235 0.48 5.51 -2.11
CA SER A 235 -0.09 6.44 -3.09
C SER A 235 0.25 6.03 -4.51
N GLN A 236 1.50 5.63 -4.75
CA GLN A 236 1.94 5.13 -6.04
C GLN A 236 1.20 3.83 -6.42
N GLU A 237 1.04 2.90 -5.49
CA GLU A 237 0.29 1.68 -5.71
C GLU A 237 -1.20 1.98 -6.01
N LEU A 238 -1.83 2.87 -5.24
CA LEU A 238 -3.21 3.31 -5.48
C LEU A 238 -3.37 3.93 -6.87
N TYR A 239 -2.42 4.76 -7.29
CA TYR A 239 -2.41 5.34 -8.63
C TYR A 239 -2.31 4.30 -9.74
N ILE A 240 -1.44 3.29 -9.59
CA ILE A 240 -1.29 2.19 -10.56
C ILE A 240 -2.61 1.40 -10.67
N MET A 241 -3.25 1.11 -9.53
CA MET A 241 -4.54 0.42 -9.51
C MET A 241 -5.64 1.25 -10.23
N LEU A 242 -5.65 2.57 -10.04
CA LEU A 242 -6.57 3.48 -10.75
C LEU A 242 -6.34 3.47 -12.26
N ILE A 243 -5.10 3.46 -12.72
CA ILE A 243 -4.76 3.35 -14.15
C ILE A 243 -5.28 2.03 -14.71
N GLN A 244 -5.04 0.91 -14.01
CA GLN A 244 -5.48 -0.41 -14.44
C GLN A 244 -7.01 -0.49 -14.50
N LEU A 245 -7.70 0.08 -13.51
CA LEU A 245 -9.16 0.10 -13.49
C LEU A 245 -9.73 0.95 -14.63
N ASN A 246 -9.15 2.12 -14.90
CA ASN A 246 -9.54 2.95 -16.05
C ASN A 246 -9.28 2.25 -17.39
N LYS A 247 -8.20 1.48 -17.50
CA LYS A 247 -7.92 0.66 -18.69
C LYS A 247 -8.97 -0.45 -18.84
N PHE A 248 -9.29 -1.15 -17.77
CA PHE A 248 -10.35 -2.16 -17.76
C PHE A 248 -11.69 -1.61 -18.27
N ILE A 249 -12.10 -0.41 -17.82
CA ILE A 249 -13.32 0.24 -18.34
C ILE A 249 -13.25 0.38 -19.87
N LYS A 250 -12.13 0.85 -20.42
CA LYS A 250 -11.96 1.04 -21.87
C LYS A 250 -12.06 -0.27 -22.64
N ASP A 251 -11.43 -1.31 -22.11
CA ASP A 251 -11.36 -2.63 -22.76
C ASP A 251 -12.75 -3.31 -22.77
N VAL A 252 -13.51 -3.19 -21.67
CA VAL A 252 -14.80 -3.87 -21.49
C VAL A 252 -15.99 -3.09 -22.07
N LYS A 253 -15.89 -1.76 -22.19
CA LYS A 253 -17.01 -0.87 -22.57
C LYS A 253 -17.80 -1.32 -23.80
N SER A 254 -17.12 -1.78 -24.85
CA SER A 254 -17.81 -2.18 -26.09
C SER A 254 -18.67 -3.42 -25.89
N ALA A 255 -18.12 -4.47 -25.29
CA ALA A 255 -18.84 -5.73 -25.04
C ALA A 255 -19.93 -5.56 -23.97
N TYR A 256 -19.66 -4.75 -22.95
CA TYR A 256 -20.58 -4.48 -21.85
C TYR A 256 -21.83 -3.70 -22.27
N LEU A 257 -21.71 -2.78 -23.23
CA LEU A 257 -22.83 -2.00 -23.76
C LEU A 257 -23.58 -2.69 -24.90
N ALA A 258 -23.12 -3.84 -25.38
CA ALA A 258 -23.75 -4.58 -26.45
C ALA A 258 -25.06 -5.21 -25.98
N VAL A 259 -26.08 -5.18 -26.85
CA VAL A 259 -27.36 -5.88 -26.64
C VAL A 259 -27.14 -7.35 -26.96
N SER A 260 -27.54 -8.23 -26.05
CA SER A 260 -27.49 -9.68 -26.26
C SER A 260 -28.73 -10.11 -27.03
N ASP A 261 -28.59 -10.36 -28.34
CA ASP A 261 -29.60 -11.07 -29.12
C ASP A 261 -29.16 -12.52 -29.25
N GLU A 262 -30.01 -13.48 -28.87
CA GLU A 262 -29.72 -14.93 -28.88
C GLU A 262 -29.22 -15.48 -30.24
N TYR A 263 -29.36 -14.70 -31.31
CA TYR A 263 -29.01 -15.09 -32.67
C TYR A 263 -27.79 -14.36 -33.27
N SER A 264 -27.11 -13.46 -32.56
CA SER A 264 -25.96 -12.76 -33.18
C SER A 264 -24.77 -12.46 -32.25
N ASN A 265 -23.62 -13.01 -32.67
CA ASN A 265 -22.24 -12.88 -32.17
C ASN A 265 -21.85 -13.61 -30.86
N PRO A 266 -20.90 -14.58 -30.92
CA PRO A 266 -20.31 -15.25 -29.75
C PRO A 266 -19.49 -14.34 -28.81
N SER A 267 -19.36 -13.05 -29.15
CA SER A 267 -18.57 -12.05 -28.45
C SER A 267 -19.41 -11.09 -27.58
N THR A 268 -20.68 -11.42 -27.37
CA THR A 268 -21.60 -10.65 -26.52
C THR A 268 -21.64 -11.22 -25.10
N LEU A 269 -21.48 -10.37 -24.09
CA LEU A 269 -21.51 -10.77 -22.68
C LEU A 269 -22.95 -11.09 -22.24
N SER A 270 -23.12 -12.15 -21.46
CA SER A 270 -24.39 -12.47 -20.80
C SER A 270 -24.79 -11.38 -19.79
N ILE A 271 -26.08 -11.33 -19.43
CA ILE A 271 -26.57 -10.50 -18.32
C ILE A 271 -25.80 -10.84 -17.02
N ASP A 272 -25.53 -12.13 -16.78
CA ASP A 272 -24.83 -12.56 -15.57
C ASP A 272 -23.37 -12.08 -15.57
N ASP A 273 -22.67 -12.17 -16.70
CA ASP A 273 -21.29 -11.66 -16.84
C ASP A 273 -21.25 -10.13 -16.61
N LYS A 274 -22.25 -9.40 -17.12
CA LYS A 274 -22.39 -7.95 -16.93
C LYS A 274 -22.65 -7.59 -15.47
N ASN A 275 -23.44 -8.39 -14.76
CA ASN A 275 -23.70 -8.22 -13.33
C ASN A 275 -22.45 -8.54 -12.48
N GLU A 276 -21.67 -9.55 -12.87
CA GLU A 276 -20.39 -9.86 -12.21
C GLU A 276 -19.38 -8.72 -12.38
N ILE A 277 -19.29 -8.14 -13.59
CA ILE A 277 -18.46 -6.95 -13.86
C ILE A 277 -18.86 -5.78 -12.95
N ASP A 278 -20.16 -5.54 -12.75
CA ASP A 278 -20.63 -4.48 -11.85
C ASP A 278 -20.22 -4.75 -10.40
N GLN A 279 -20.36 -5.98 -9.93
CA GLN A 279 -20.01 -6.37 -8.56
C GLN A 279 -18.50 -6.24 -8.31
N ASP A 280 -17.67 -6.76 -9.22
CA ASP A 280 -16.22 -6.71 -9.12
C ASP A 280 -15.70 -5.26 -9.19
N PHE A 281 -16.24 -4.45 -10.11
CA PHE A 281 -15.86 -3.04 -10.21
C PHE A 281 -16.20 -2.27 -8.92
N ASN A 282 -17.43 -2.43 -8.42
CA ASN A 282 -17.88 -1.78 -7.19
C ASN A 282 -17.04 -2.21 -5.98
N TYR A 283 -16.71 -3.50 -5.88
CA TYR A 283 -15.84 -4.01 -4.83
C TYR A 283 -14.45 -3.34 -4.88
N LYS A 284 -13.83 -3.29 -6.08
CA LYS A 284 -12.52 -2.65 -6.28
C LYS A 284 -12.53 -1.17 -5.93
N ILE A 285 -13.55 -0.43 -6.36
CA ILE A 285 -13.73 0.99 -6.00
C ILE A 285 -13.86 1.17 -4.48
N GLN A 286 -14.66 0.34 -3.80
CA GLN A 286 -14.80 0.41 -2.34
C GLN A 286 -13.47 0.16 -1.61
N GLN A 287 -12.66 -0.79 -2.10
CA GLN A 287 -11.34 -1.02 -1.54
C GLN A 287 -10.42 0.18 -1.74
N MET A 288 -10.48 0.82 -2.90
CA MET A 288 -9.69 2.04 -3.18
C MET A 288 -10.10 3.21 -2.29
N TYR A 289 -11.40 3.44 -2.07
CA TYR A 289 -11.87 4.46 -1.12
C TYR A 289 -11.43 4.16 0.32
N LYS A 290 -11.48 2.90 0.76
CA LYS A 290 -10.98 2.49 2.09
C LYS A 290 -9.48 2.77 2.22
N LYS A 291 -8.70 2.44 1.19
CA LYS A 291 -7.25 2.67 1.16
C LYS A 291 -6.94 4.17 1.18
N LEU A 292 -7.66 4.98 0.40
CA LEU A 292 -7.49 6.43 0.38
C LEU A 292 -7.84 7.07 1.74
N ASN A 293 -8.98 6.70 2.34
CA ASN A 293 -9.38 7.19 3.66
C ASN A 293 -8.38 6.78 4.75
N TYR A 294 -7.80 5.58 4.65
CA TYR A 294 -6.70 5.17 5.52
C TYR A 294 -5.48 6.10 5.40
N LEU A 295 -5.08 6.48 4.17
CA LEU A 295 -3.97 7.40 3.93
C LEU A 295 -4.27 8.83 4.43
N GLU A 296 -5.51 9.31 4.24
CA GLU A 296 -5.95 10.61 4.77
C GLU A 296 -5.96 10.63 6.30
N THR A 297 -6.49 9.57 6.93
CA THR A 297 -6.48 9.40 8.39
C THR A 297 -5.04 9.33 8.91
N TYR A 298 -4.15 8.68 8.18
CA TYR A 298 -2.74 8.57 8.50
C TYR A 298 -2.05 9.94 8.50
N GLU A 299 -2.24 10.78 7.47
CA GLU A 299 -1.68 12.15 7.47
C GLU A 299 -2.33 13.05 8.51
N SER A 300 -3.63 12.91 8.75
CA SER A 300 -4.33 13.70 9.76
C SER A 300 -3.74 13.44 11.15
N LYS A 301 -3.57 12.16 11.53
CA LYS A 301 -2.93 11.77 12.79
C LYS A 301 -1.47 12.23 12.87
N ARG A 302 -0.74 12.19 11.75
CA ARG A 302 0.63 12.71 11.70
C ARG A 302 0.65 14.22 11.96
N GLN A 303 -0.24 14.98 11.34
CA GLN A 303 -0.35 16.44 11.51
C GLN A 303 -0.78 16.81 12.93
N GLU A 304 -1.71 16.08 13.54
CA GLU A 304 -2.08 16.28 14.95
C GLU A 304 -0.87 16.11 15.88
N VAL A 305 -0.04 15.10 15.65
CA VAL A 305 1.18 14.87 16.44
C VAL A 305 2.20 16.00 16.22
N SER A 306 2.27 16.59 15.02
CA SER A 306 3.09 17.76 14.73
C SER A 306 2.55 19.05 15.39
N ASN A 307 1.24 19.32 15.30
CA ASN A 307 0.61 20.55 15.78
C ASN A 307 0.51 20.63 17.32
N VAL A 308 0.46 19.50 18.02
CA VAL A 308 0.47 19.46 19.51
C VAL A 308 1.82 19.98 20.10
N GLN A 309 2.86 20.19 19.28
CA GLN A 309 4.13 20.77 19.73
C GLN A 309 4.16 22.30 19.76
N ASP A 310 3.10 22.99 19.28
CA ASP A 310 3.05 24.45 19.07
C ASP A 310 2.05 25.23 19.97
N ASN A 311 1.88 24.82 21.25
CA ASN A 311 1.13 25.62 22.25
C ASN A 311 2.09 26.36 23.22
N PRO A 312 1.75 27.56 23.76
CA PRO A 312 2.58 28.76 23.73
C PRO A 312 3.22 29.04 25.10
N SER A 313 3.52 27.99 25.87
CA SER A 313 4.21 28.14 27.16
C SER A 313 5.74 28.21 27.03
N ARG A 314 6.26 28.19 25.79
CA ARG A 314 7.70 28.30 25.50
C ARG A 314 8.14 29.76 25.53
N GLY A 315 8.91 30.10 26.56
CA GLY A 315 9.46 31.42 26.78
C GLY A 315 10.21 31.98 25.57
N TRP A 316 10.19 33.31 25.46
CA TRP A 316 10.73 34.13 24.37
C TRP A 316 12.19 33.86 23.96
N PHE A 317 12.94 33.08 24.75
CA PHE A 317 14.30 32.67 24.43
C PHE A 317 14.40 31.46 23.49
N THR A 318 13.36 30.61 23.37
CA THR A 318 13.42 29.41 22.49
C THR A 318 12.95 29.66 21.06
N SER A 319 12.18 30.73 20.79
CA SER A 319 11.72 31.09 19.45
C SER A 319 12.78 31.79 18.59
N VAL A 320 13.97 32.03 19.13
CA VAL A 320 15.11 32.64 18.41
C VAL A 320 16.05 31.57 17.85
N PHE A 321 15.90 30.30 18.27
CA PHE A 321 16.79 29.19 17.91
C PHE A 321 16.07 28.01 17.23
N ALA A 322 14.82 28.19 16.78
CA ALA A 322 14.20 27.26 15.85
C ALA A 322 14.62 27.68 14.43
N ASP A 323 15.37 26.82 13.73
CA ASP A 323 15.79 27.09 12.35
C ASP A 323 14.54 27.17 11.45
N ASP A 324 14.27 28.37 10.92
CA ASP A 324 13.15 28.67 10.01
C ASP A 324 13.06 27.69 8.82
N GLU A 325 14.19 27.10 8.41
CA GLU A 325 14.28 26.10 7.32
C GLU A 325 13.59 24.77 7.65
N VAL A 326 13.61 24.32 8.91
CA VAL A 326 13.04 23.02 9.32
C VAL A 326 11.51 23.09 9.39
N LEU A 327 10.98 24.22 9.86
CA LEU A 327 9.55 24.50 9.83
C LEU A 327 9.02 24.57 8.39
N LEU A 328 9.74 25.30 7.52
CA LEU A 328 9.41 25.41 6.11
C LEU A 328 9.42 24.05 5.40
N TYR A 329 10.40 23.19 5.70
CA TYR A 329 10.47 21.83 5.15
C TYR A 329 9.24 20.99 5.54
N HIS A 330 8.87 20.97 6.82
CA HIS A 330 7.72 20.18 7.29
C HIS A 330 6.39 20.70 6.74
N GLU A 331 6.22 22.01 6.63
CA GLU A 331 5.06 22.65 6.03
C GLU A 331 4.95 22.29 4.54
N THR A 332 6.07 22.40 3.80
CA THR A 332 6.14 22.08 2.37
C THR A 332 5.80 20.61 2.09
N ILE A 333 6.35 19.67 2.87
CA ILE A 333 6.05 18.24 2.72
C ILE A 333 4.57 17.96 3.05
N THR A 334 4.02 18.63 4.05
CA THR A 334 2.60 18.47 4.41
C THR A 334 1.68 18.94 3.29
N ILE A 335 1.98 20.10 2.70
CA ILE A 335 1.26 20.63 1.55
C ILE A 335 1.36 19.67 0.36
N HIS A 336 2.57 19.21 0.03
CA HIS A 336 2.80 18.28 -1.08
C HIS A 336 1.95 17.00 -0.93
N ARG A 337 2.00 16.35 0.24
CA ARG A 337 1.26 15.11 0.48
C ARG A 337 -0.26 15.30 0.45
N LYS A 338 -0.79 16.43 0.97
CA LYS A 338 -2.21 16.77 0.83
C LYS A 338 -2.63 16.88 -0.64
N GLN A 339 -1.80 17.49 -1.49
CA GLN A 339 -2.09 17.60 -2.92
C GLN A 339 -2.03 16.24 -3.64
N VAL A 340 -1.12 15.35 -3.25
CA VAL A 340 -1.07 13.97 -3.77
C VAL A 340 -2.36 13.22 -3.43
N LEU A 341 -2.81 13.26 -2.16
CA LEU A 341 -4.05 12.59 -1.75
C LEU A 341 -5.28 13.16 -2.47
N ARG A 342 -5.35 14.49 -2.62
CA ARG A 342 -6.41 15.16 -3.41
C ARG A 342 -6.42 14.69 -4.86
N PHE A 343 -5.26 14.62 -5.51
CA PHE A 343 -5.15 14.13 -6.88
C PHE A 343 -5.65 12.68 -7.02
N LEU A 344 -5.32 11.81 -6.06
CA LEU A 344 -5.81 10.43 -6.04
C LEU A 344 -7.32 10.35 -5.84
N MET A 345 -7.88 11.17 -4.94
CA MET A 345 -9.33 11.30 -4.72
C MET A 345 -10.05 11.73 -6.02
N GLU A 346 -9.57 12.78 -6.68
CA GLU A 346 -10.14 13.28 -7.92
C GLU A 346 -10.06 12.23 -9.04
N THR A 347 -8.94 11.51 -9.13
CA THR A 347 -8.75 10.43 -10.10
C THR A 347 -9.70 9.26 -9.84
N LEU A 348 -9.85 8.83 -8.58
CA LEU A 348 -10.79 7.78 -8.18
C LEU A 348 -12.24 8.16 -8.52
N ASN A 349 -12.63 9.39 -8.19
CA ASN A 349 -13.94 9.94 -8.53
C ASN A 349 -14.18 9.95 -10.05
N TYR A 350 -13.18 10.32 -10.84
CA TYR A 350 -13.27 10.32 -12.29
C TYR A 350 -13.47 8.91 -12.85
N VAL A 351 -12.70 7.93 -12.37
CA VAL A 351 -12.82 6.52 -12.79
C VAL A 351 -14.20 5.98 -12.43
N ASN A 352 -14.69 6.25 -11.21
CA ASN A 352 -16.01 5.82 -10.78
C ASN A 352 -17.13 6.42 -11.65
N LYS A 353 -17.12 7.75 -11.86
CA LYS A 353 -18.10 8.43 -12.72
C LYS A 353 -18.10 7.90 -14.16
N THR A 354 -16.93 7.51 -14.67
CA THR A 354 -16.81 6.96 -16.02
C THR A 354 -17.52 5.61 -16.13
N PHE A 355 -17.39 4.75 -15.12
CA PHE A 355 -18.09 3.47 -15.06
C PHE A 355 -19.59 3.64 -14.82
N ASP A 356 -19.99 4.48 -13.86
CA ASP A 356 -21.41 4.78 -13.58
C ASP A 356 -22.13 5.24 -14.85
N SER A 357 -21.49 6.07 -15.68
CA SER A 357 -22.07 6.52 -16.94
C SER A 357 -22.35 5.38 -17.94
N ILE A 358 -21.47 4.37 -18.02
CA ILE A 358 -21.70 3.23 -18.92
C ILE A 358 -22.70 2.24 -18.31
N GLN A 359 -22.71 2.06 -16.98
CA GLN A 359 -23.69 1.23 -16.29
C GLN A 359 -25.11 1.78 -16.45
N GLN A 360 -25.31 3.08 -16.26
CA GLN A 360 -26.61 3.74 -16.46
C GLN A 360 -27.11 3.60 -17.90
N LYS A 361 -26.21 3.71 -18.89
CA LYS A 361 -26.55 3.49 -20.30
C LYS A 361 -26.98 2.04 -20.56
N ARG A 362 -26.31 1.06 -19.95
CA ARG A 362 -26.68 -0.36 -20.05
C ARG A 362 -28.08 -0.59 -19.49
N LEU A 363 -28.31 -0.19 -18.24
CA LEU A 363 -29.60 -0.36 -17.54
C LEU A 363 -30.75 0.33 -18.28
N THR A 364 -30.51 1.50 -18.87
CA THR A 364 -31.53 2.21 -19.67
C THR A 364 -31.88 1.43 -20.94
N ARG A 365 -30.89 0.86 -21.64
CA ARG A 365 -31.11 0.04 -22.84
C ARG A 365 -31.86 -1.25 -22.53
N GLU A 366 -31.49 -1.92 -21.44
CA GLU A 366 -32.17 -3.14 -20.98
C GLU A 366 -33.64 -2.86 -20.64
N ARG A 367 -33.93 -1.75 -19.95
CA ARG A 367 -35.32 -1.34 -19.68
C ARG A 367 -36.12 -1.07 -20.95
N GLN A 368 -35.52 -0.40 -21.94
CA GLN A 368 -36.16 -0.12 -23.23
C GLN A 368 -36.48 -1.40 -24.00
N LEU A 369 -35.56 -2.36 -24.03
CA LEU A 369 -35.78 -3.66 -24.68
C LEU A 369 -36.88 -4.48 -24.00
N ASN A 370 -36.89 -4.51 -22.67
CA ASN A 370 -37.94 -5.21 -21.92
C ASN A 370 -39.33 -4.60 -22.15
N LEU A 371 -39.42 -3.28 -22.32
CA LEU A 371 -40.68 -2.60 -22.68
C LEU A 371 -41.15 -2.93 -24.09
N LEU A 372 -40.24 -3.05 -25.06
CA LEU A 372 -40.56 -3.43 -26.45
C LEU A 372 -41.02 -4.89 -26.54
N ASN A 373 -40.37 -5.81 -25.82
CA ASN A 373 -40.81 -7.21 -25.77
C ASN A 373 -42.20 -7.36 -25.15
N PHE A 374 -42.53 -6.54 -24.14
CA PHE A 374 -43.88 -6.53 -23.56
C PHE A 374 -44.96 -6.03 -24.52
N GLN A 375 -44.63 -5.11 -25.43
CA GLN A 375 -45.54 -4.63 -26.45
C GLN A 375 -45.77 -5.67 -27.55
N ASN A 376 -44.72 -6.38 -27.99
CA ASN A 376 -44.86 -7.44 -29.00
C ASN A 376 -45.69 -8.62 -28.50
N ILE A 377 -45.58 -9.01 -27.22
CA ILE A 377 -46.40 -10.07 -26.63
C ILE A 377 -47.90 -9.71 -26.62
N GLN A 378 -48.26 -8.43 -26.59
CA GLN A 378 -49.66 -7.99 -26.72
C GLN A 378 -50.17 -8.00 -28.16
N GLU A 379 -49.29 -8.00 -29.17
CA GLU A 379 -49.66 -8.07 -30.59
C GLU A 379 -49.73 -9.52 -31.10
N ASP A 380 -49.04 -10.47 -30.47
CA ASP A 380 -49.02 -11.89 -30.87
C ASP A 380 -50.17 -12.74 -30.27
N GLU A 381 -51.18 -12.15 -29.62
CA GLU A 381 -52.41 -12.84 -29.24
C GLU A 381 -53.54 -12.63 -30.29
N ILE A 382 -53.79 -13.71 -31.03
CA ILE A 382 -54.94 -14.06 -31.89
C ILE A 382 -54.84 -13.64 -33.38
N ASP A 383 -54.37 -14.57 -34.21
CA ASP A 383 -54.60 -14.59 -35.67
C ASP A 383 -55.94 -15.33 -35.95
N ILE A 384 -56.98 -14.59 -36.39
CA ILE A 384 -58.38 -15.07 -36.54
C ILE A 384 -58.66 -15.65 -37.94
N ASP A 385 -57.67 -16.21 -38.64
CA ASP A 385 -57.86 -16.65 -40.04
C ASP A 385 -57.85 -18.17 -40.28
N ASP A 386 -57.71 -19.01 -39.24
CA ASP A 386 -57.74 -20.49 -39.35
C ASP A 386 -58.98 -21.16 -38.72
N ILE A 387 -60.19 -20.69 -39.09
CA ILE A 387 -61.45 -21.40 -38.79
C ILE A 387 -62.16 -21.76 -40.12
N PRO A 388 -62.36 -23.05 -40.47
CA PRO A 388 -63.16 -23.41 -41.63
C PRO A 388 -64.66 -23.24 -41.33
N PRO A 389 -65.52 -22.89 -42.32
CA PRO A 389 -66.88 -22.46 -42.05
C PRO A 389 -67.79 -23.62 -41.65
N GLN A 390 -68.68 -23.36 -40.68
CA GLN A 390 -69.79 -24.24 -40.36
C GLN A 390 -70.84 -24.19 -41.46
N ASP A 391 -70.99 -25.28 -42.21
CA ASP A 391 -72.24 -25.67 -42.88
C ASP A 391 -72.21 -27.19 -43.09
N ASP A 392 -72.92 -27.91 -42.21
CA ASP A 392 -73.77 -29.07 -42.52
C ASP A 392 -74.03 -29.89 -41.24
N LEU A 393 -74.98 -29.39 -40.45
CA LEU A 393 -75.89 -30.25 -39.71
C LEU A 393 -76.78 -30.98 -40.73
N ASP A 394 -77.04 -32.26 -40.46
CA ASP A 394 -78.10 -33.10 -41.03
C ASP A 394 -77.83 -33.90 -42.32
N ILE A 395 -77.06 -35.01 -42.24
CA ILE A 395 -77.46 -36.28 -42.89
C ILE A 395 -77.23 -37.49 -41.96
N ILE A 396 -78.27 -37.70 -41.16
CA ILE A 396 -78.87 -38.90 -40.58
C ILE A 396 -78.39 -40.29 -41.13
N ASN A 397 -78.19 -41.22 -40.19
CA ASN A 397 -78.31 -42.70 -40.28
C ASN A 397 -77.64 -43.42 -41.47
N ASN A 398 -76.60 -44.19 -41.19
CA ASN A 398 -76.61 -45.64 -41.45
C ASN A 398 -75.39 -46.37 -40.84
N ASN A 399 -75.69 -47.48 -40.17
CA ASN A 399 -74.84 -48.60 -39.72
C ASN A 399 -73.38 -48.66 -40.20
N GLY A 400 -72.47 -48.91 -39.24
CA GLY A 400 -71.32 -49.80 -39.47
C GLY A 400 -69.98 -49.39 -38.82
N ASN A 401 -69.69 -50.01 -37.68
CA ASN A 401 -68.38 -50.60 -37.30
C ASN A 401 -67.06 -49.80 -37.33
N TYR A 402 -66.43 -49.77 -36.12
CA TYR A 402 -65.00 -49.66 -35.77
C TYR A 402 -64.23 -48.39 -36.16
N PHE A 403 -63.83 -47.58 -35.16
CA PHE A 403 -62.46 -47.53 -34.57
C PHE A 403 -62.50 -46.68 -33.28
N ASP A 404 -61.80 -47.12 -32.24
CA ASP A 404 -61.81 -46.59 -30.86
C ASP A 404 -61.20 -45.19 -30.73
N GLU A 405 -61.92 -44.24 -30.12
CA GLU A 405 -61.36 -43.02 -29.52
C GLU A 405 -61.38 -43.19 -28.00
N GLU A 406 -60.20 -43.31 -27.38
CA GLU A 406 -60.02 -43.26 -25.93
C GLU A 406 -60.49 -41.90 -25.40
N GLN A 407 -61.72 -41.84 -24.90
CA GLN A 407 -62.20 -40.71 -24.13
C GLN A 407 -61.44 -40.64 -22.81
N VAL A 408 -60.63 -39.59 -22.63
CA VAL A 408 -60.05 -39.22 -21.34
C VAL A 408 -61.18 -39.17 -20.32
N SER A 409 -61.05 -39.97 -19.26
CA SER A 409 -62.08 -40.08 -18.22
C SER A 409 -62.37 -38.71 -17.62
N PRO A 410 -63.64 -38.37 -17.29
CA PRO A 410 -63.97 -37.12 -16.60
C PRO A 410 -63.13 -36.87 -15.34
N ASN A 411 -62.68 -37.95 -14.68
CA ASN A 411 -61.79 -37.86 -13.52
C ASN A 411 -60.37 -37.43 -13.90
N GLN A 412 -59.83 -37.86 -15.05
CA GLN A 412 -58.50 -37.47 -15.52
C GLN A 412 -58.49 -36.01 -15.99
N LEU A 413 -59.59 -35.53 -16.59
CA LEU A 413 -59.74 -34.14 -16.99
C LEU A 413 -59.75 -33.21 -15.77
N GLN A 414 -60.48 -33.62 -14.72
CA GLN A 414 -60.56 -32.87 -13.48
C GLN A 414 -59.23 -32.86 -12.71
N GLU A 415 -58.47 -33.97 -12.78
CA GLU A 415 -57.13 -34.07 -12.20
C GLU A 415 -56.12 -33.17 -12.95
N LEU A 416 -56.16 -33.15 -14.28
CA LEU A 416 -55.36 -32.26 -15.13
C LEU A 416 -55.69 -30.78 -14.93
N GLU A 417 -56.98 -30.43 -14.80
CA GLU A 417 -57.39 -29.06 -14.48
C GLU A 417 -56.91 -28.62 -13.09
N TYR A 418 -56.97 -29.52 -12.11
CA TYR A 418 -56.48 -29.27 -10.76
C TYR A 418 -54.95 -29.10 -10.75
N GLU A 419 -54.20 -29.97 -11.43
CA GLU A 419 -52.75 -29.87 -11.57
C GLU A 419 -52.32 -28.58 -12.28
N ASN A 420 -53.04 -28.19 -13.35
CA ASN A 420 -52.78 -26.93 -14.05
C ASN A 420 -53.03 -25.71 -13.15
N GLN A 421 -54.09 -25.71 -12.35
CA GLN A 421 -54.35 -24.61 -11.40
C GLN A 421 -53.32 -24.53 -10.27
N GLU A 422 -52.89 -25.67 -9.73
CA GLU A 422 -51.79 -25.76 -8.77
C GLU A 422 -50.49 -25.25 -9.37
N PHE A 423 -50.17 -25.66 -10.60
CA PHE A 423 -48.97 -25.22 -11.31
C PHE A 423 -49.00 -23.71 -11.59
N LEU A 424 -50.16 -23.17 -11.97
CA LEU A 424 -50.36 -21.74 -12.16
C LEU A 424 -50.15 -20.97 -10.85
N ASN A 425 -50.70 -21.45 -9.74
CA ASN A 425 -50.53 -20.84 -8.42
C ASN A 425 -49.07 -20.91 -7.94
N LEU A 426 -48.37 -22.01 -8.19
CA LEU A 426 -46.94 -22.14 -7.92
C LEU A 426 -46.11 -21.16 -8.75
N LYS A 427 -46.44 -21.01 -10.04
CA LYS A 427 -45.76 -20.06 -10.92
C LYS A 427 -46.03 -18.60 -10.53
N ILE A 428 -47.26 -18.25 -10.19
CA ILE A 428 -47.61 -16.92 -9.67
C ILE A 428 -46.86 -16.63 -8.37
N ASN A 429 -46.73 -17.61 -7.47
CA ASN A 429 -45.95 -17.45 -6.24
C ASN A 429 -44.44 -17.34 -6.51
N GLN A 430 -43.90 -18.09 -7.47
CA GLN A 430 -42.51 -17.94 -7.90
C GLN A 430 -42.25 -16.55 -8.48
N VAL A 431 -43.14 -16.03 -9.34
CA VAL A 431 -43.03 -14.67 -9.89
C VAL A 431 -43.08 -13.63 -8.77
N LYS A 432 -44.00 -13.75 -7.81
CA LYS A 432 -44.04 -12.85 -6.63
C LYS A 432 -42.79 -12.93 -5.76
N GLN A 433 -42.15 -14.10 -5.64
CA GLN A 433 -40.88 -14.24 -4.92
C GLN A 433 -39.73 -13.58 -5.69
N VAL A 434 -39.69 -13.75 -7.01
CA VAL A 434 -38.69 -13.10 -7.87
C VAL A 434 -38.87 -11.58 -7.86
N GLU A 435 -40.09 -11.07 -7.94
CA GLU A 435 -40.39 -9.64 -7.78
C GLU A 435 -39.94 -9.11 -6.42
N LYS A 436 -40.15 -9.87 -5.34
CA LYS A 436 -39.72 -9.48 -3.99
C LYS A 436 -38.19 -9.45 -3.86
N VAL A 437 -37.49 -10.40 -4.50
CA VAL A 437 -36.03 -10.42 -4.57
C VAL A 437 -35.51 -9.25 -5.42
N GLN A 438 -36.13 -8.98 -6.57
CA GLN A 438 -35.81 -7.85 -7.44
C GLN A 438 -36.04 -6.51 -6.73
N GLN A 439 -37.12 -6.38 -5.98
CA GLN A 439 -37.40 -5.20 -5.14
C GLN A 439 -36.34 -5.04 -4.05
N SER A 440 -35.94 -6.14 -3.40
CA SER A 440 -34.88 -6.12 -2.38
C SER A 440 -33.52 -5.74 -2.98
N ILE A 441 -33.21 -6.18 -4.21
CA ILE A 441 -32.00 -5.78 -4.94
C ILE A 441 -32.05 -4.30 -5.31
N LEU A 442 -33.20 -3.78 -5.77
CA LEU A 442 -33.39 -2.36 -6.03
C LEU A 442 -33.24 -1.52 -4.76
N ASP A 443 -33.74 -2.01 -3.63
CA ASP A 443 -33.58 -1.35 -2.33
C ASP A 443 -32.12 -1.36 -1.87
N ILE A 444 -31.37 -2.45 -2.08
CA ILE A 444 -29.93 -2.52 -1.80
C ILE A 444 -29.16 -1.55 -2.71
N ILE A 445 -29.48 -1.49 -4.00
CA ILE A 445 -28.87 -0.54 -4.95
C ILE A 445 -29.18 0.89 -4.56
N ASN A 446 -30.41 1.19 -4.13
CA ASN A 446 -30.80 2.51 -3.65
C ASN A 446 -30.06 2.88 -2.36
N ILE A 447 -29.93 1.96 -1.39
CA ILE A 447 -29.16 2.17 -0.17
C ILE A 447 -27.67 2.38 -0.49
N GLN A 448 -27.13 1.63 -1.45
CA GLN A 448 -25.74 1.75 -1.87
C GLN A 448 -25.48 3.07 -2.60
N ASN A 449 -26.39 3.51 -3.46
CA ASN A 449 -26.32 4.82 -4.12
C ASN A 449 -26.46 5.96 -3.10
N ASP A 450 -27.36 5.84 -2.13
CA ASP A 450 -27.57 6.84 -1.09
C ASP A 450 -26.35 6.93 -0.15
N LEU A 451 -25.69 5.80 0.12
CA LEU A 451 -24.43 5.77 0.87
C LEU A 451 -23.29 6.40 0.08
N SER A 452 -23.15 6.08 -1.22
CA SER A 452 -22.16 6.71 -2.11
C SER A 452 -22.39 8.22 -2.24
N PHE A 453 -23.64 8.65 -2.37
CA PHE A 453 -24.00 10.06 -2.43
C PHE A 453 -23.67 10.78 -1.11
N LYS A 454 -23.98 10.16 0.05
CA LYS A 454 -23.61 10.71 1.37
C LYS A 454 -22.10 10.81 1.56
N LEU A 455 -21.33 9.84 1.08
CA LEU A 455 -19.87 9.88 1.12
C LEU A 455 -19.31 10.96 0.19
N GLN A 456 -19.90 11.16 -0.98
CA GLN A 456 -19.54 12.23 -1.91
C GLN A 456 -19.87 13.62 -1.35
N ASP A 457 -21.05 13.78 -0.73
CA ASP A 457 -21.46 15.02 -0.08
C ASP A 457 -20.56 15.37 1.10
N GLN A 458 -20.22 14.38 1.94
CA GLN A 458 -19.24 14.55 3.01
C GLN A 458 -17.86 14.94 2.47
N GLY A 459 -17.41 14.33 1.37
CA GLY A 459 -16.16 14.71 0.69
C GLY A 459 -16.15 16.16 0.20
N ASN A 460 -17.26 16.61 -0.40
CA ASN A 460 -17.41 18.00 -0.85
C ASN A 460 -17.45 19.00 0.32
N GLN A 461 -18.14 18.66 1.42
CA GLN A 461 -18.18 19.49 2.62
C GLN A 461 -16.80 19.62 3.28
N ILE A 462 -16.01 18.55 3.31
CA ILE A 462 -14.62 18.56 3.79
C ILE A 462 -13.76 19.45 2.88
N GLY A 463 -13.92 19.35 1.56
CA GLY A 463 -13.25 20.22 0.59
C GLY A 463 -13.54 21.70 0.84
N ASN A 464 -14.81 22.08 0.98
CA ASN A 464 -15.21 23.46 1.25
C ASN A 464 -14.67 23.98 2.58
N LEU A 465 -14.66 23.16 3.64
CA LEU A 465 -14.08 23.53 4.93
C LEU A 465 -12.56 23.73 4.85
N MET A 466 -11.85 22.93 4.03
CA MET A 466 -10.41 23.07 3.81
C MET A 466 -10.05 24.28 2.95
N ASP A 467 -10.85 24.59 1.93
CA ASP A 467 -10.65 25.80 1.11
C ASP A 467 -10.88 27.06 1.95
N THR A 468 -11.93 27.07 2.78
CA THR A 468 -12.19 28.15 3.75
C THR A 468 -11.05 28.29 4.76
N HIS A 469 -10.48 27.18 5.24
CA HIS A 469 -9.34 27.22 6.15
C HIS A 469 -8.08 27.79 5.49
N SER A 470 -7.82 27.42 4.23
CA SER A 470 -6.68 27.91 3.45
C SER A 470 -6.78 29.42 3.17
N GLU A 471 -7.98 29.94 2.91
CA GLU A 471 -8.21 31.38 2.76
C GLU A 471 -7.97 32.14 4.08
N ILE A 472 -8.49 31.63 5.20
CA ILE A 472 -8.28 32.22 6.53
C ILE A 472 -6.78 32.25 6.89
N GLU A 473 -6.04 31.18 6.61
CA GLU A 473 -4.60 31.10 6.88
C GLU A 473 -3.80 32.09 6.02
N MET A 474 -4.18 32.26 4.76
CA MET A 474 -3.56 33.24 3.86
C MET A 474 -3.80 34.68 4.33
N GLU A 475 -5.03 35.01 4.75
CA GLU A 475 -5.36 36.32 5.33
C GLU A 475 -4.60 36.60 6.62
N VAL A 476 -4.49 35.61 7.52
CA VAL A 476 -3.74 35.72 8.78
C VAL A 476 -2.24 35.92 8.51
N SER A 477 -1.68 35.19 7.55
CA SER A 477 -0.27 35.34 7.14
C SER A 477 0.02 36.72 6.54
N LEU A 478 -0.85 37.22 5.66
CA LEU A 478 -0.76 38.57 5.11
C LEU A 478 -0.91 39.64 6.19
N GLY A 479 -1.83 39.45 7.14
CA GLY A 479 -1.99 40.31 8.31
C GLY A 479 -0.73 40.39 9.16
N ASN A 480 -0.12 39.25 9.48
CA ASN A 480 1.13 39.15 10.24
C ASN A 480 2.32 39.81 9.51
N LYS A 481 2.42 39.63 8.19
CA LYS A 481 3.44 40.27 7.36
C LYS A 481 3.32 41.79 7.37
N THR A 482 2.09 42.30 7.35
CA THR A 482 1.78 43.74 7.39
C THR A 482 2.08 44.35 8.76
N LEU A 483 1.78 43.62 9.83
CA LEU A 483 2.14 43.95 11.22
C LEU A 483 3.67 44.03 11.41
N ASN A 484 4.42 43.05 10.90
CA ASN A 484 5.88 43.04 10.99
C ASN A 484 6.54 44.16 10.16
N LYS A 485 5.99 44.46 8.98
CA LYS A 485 6.44 45.60 8.16
C LYS A 485 6.23 46.93 8.90
N SER A 486 5.08 47.08 9.57
CA SER A 486 4.75 48.26 10.38
C SER A 486 5.67 48.40 11.60
N LYS A 487 5.97 47.30 12.31
CA LYS A 487 6.95 47.29 13.42
C LYS A 487 8.37 47.68 12.97
N LYS A 488 8.84 47.17 11.82
CA LYS A 488 10.16 47.54 11.26
C LYS A 488 10.21 49.02 10.85
N SER A 489 9.13 49.54 10.27
CA SER A 489 9.01 50.97 9.93
C SER A 489 9.11 51.87 11.18
N ASN A 490 8.38 51.52 12.24
CA ASN A 490 8.44 52.25 13.51
C ASN A 490 9.83 52.17 14.17
N LYS A 491 10.50 51.02 14.14
CA LYS A 491 11.87 50.87 14.64
C LYS A 491 12.87 51.74 13.87
N LYS A 492 12.72 51.84 12.54
CA LYS A 492 13.58 52.69 11.70
C LYS A 492 13.36 54.17 11.99
N ALA A 493 12.12 54.60 12.19
CA ALA A 493 11.79 55.98 12.57
C ALA A 493 12.38 56.35 13.95
N ALA A 494 12.27 55.46 14.94
CA ALA A 494 12.85 55.66 16.26
C ALA A 494 14.39 55.76 16.20
N ASN A 495 15.06 54.88 15.45
CA ASN A 495 16.51 54.95 15.27
C ASN A 495 16.96 56.24 14.56
N MET A 496 16.19 56.72 13.57
CA MET A 496 16.51 57.96 12.88
C MET A 496 16.45 59.19 13.81
N LEU A 497 15.47 59.23 14.73
CA LEU A 497 15.37 60.28 15.73
C LEU A 497 16.58 60.27 16.69
N ILE A 498 17.01 59.09 17.14
CA ILE A 498 18.18 58.94 18.01
C ILE A 498 19.45 59.42 17.31
N THR A 499 19.65 59.02 16.05
CA THR A 499 20.83 59.45 15.27
C THR A 499 20.85 60.95 15.07
N MET A 500 19.71 61.56 14.74
CA MET A 500 19.61 63.03 14.62
C MET A 500 19.95 63.73 15.93
N ALA A 501 19.45 63.23 17.07
CA ALA A 501 19.78 63.80 18.37
C ALA A 501 21.28 63.74 18.69
N ILE A 502 21.96 62.64 18.34
CA ILE A 502 23.40 62.49 18.52
C ILE A 502 24.17 63.47 17.61
N VAL A 503 23.77 63.59 16.34
CA VAL A 503 24.42 64.52 15.39
C VAL A 503 24.28 65.96 15.85
N PHE A 504 23.09 66.38 16.27
CA PHE A 504 22.89 67.73 16.84
C PHE A 504 23.68 67.94 18.13
N GLY A 505 23.76 66.94 19.00
CA GLY A 505 24.59 66.99 20.21
C GLY A 505 26.07 67.19 19.91
N CYS A 506 26.62 66.44 18.94
CA CYS A 506 28.01 66.60 18.49
C CYS A 506 28.24 67.95 17.82
N PHE A 507 27.27 68.45 17.04
CA PHE A 507 27.37 69.77 16.41
C PHE A 507 27.41 70.89 17.44
N ILE A 508 26.58 70.82 18.49
CA ILE A 508 26.59 71.78 19.61
C ILE A 508 27.95 71.74 20.32
N LEU A 509 28.48 70.56 20.62
CA LEU A 509 29.81 70.40 21.23
C LEU A 509 30.94 70.98 20.36
N PHE A 510 30.84 70.83 19.04
CA PHE A 510 31.81 71.38 18.10
C PHE A 510 31.76 72.90 18.02
N VAL A 511 30.56 73.49 18.01
CA VAL A 511 30.38 74.94 18.05
C VAL A 511 30.91 75.52 19.36
N ASP A 512 30.67 74.84 20.49
CA ASP A 512 31.17 75.25 21.81
C ASP A 512 32.71 75.18 21.87
N TYR A 513 33.32 74.14 21.30
CA TYR A 513 34.78 73.99 21.20
C TYR A 513 35.46 75.10 20.38
N ILE A 514 34.81 75.61 19.32
CA ILE A 514 35.35 76.72 18.51
C ILE A 514 35.14 78.08 19.18
N SER A 515 34.18 78.18 20.11
CA SER A 515 33.82 79.42 20.78
C SER A 515 34.67 79.72 22.03
N PHE A 516 35.60 78.83 22.39
CA PHE A 516 36.59 78.93 23.47
C PHE A 516 37.99 79.10 22.89
#